data_AF-A0A4P2Q3W1-F1
#
_entry.id   AF-A0A4P2Q3W1-F1
#
_cell.length_a   1.000
_cell.length_b   1.000
_cell.length_c   1.000
_cell.angle_alpha   90.00
_cell.angle_beta   90.00
_cell.angle_gamma   90.00
#
_symmetry.space_group_name_H-M   'P 1'
#
loop_
_entity.id
_entity.type
_entity.pdbx_description
1 polymer ?
#
loop_
_entity_poly.entity_id
_entity_poly.type
_entity_poly.pdbx_seq_one_letter_code
_entity_poly.pdbx_strand_id
1 'polypeptide(L)'
;MNRFRFIAGSFFLAGHLFALGCGAPRPEPEIASSATQSGYAGRYPAELQAAAASFSEREDLAKRATDQLDAYPDQLEEPDWKEVLDVIEQADAAGRSHDYVERVRAVDGAVAFFNDNQDELTRRVSGAAQYVVKQKGCEADVTGATSRALEDGVERQLEEYVRARNEAHRRIERYRASLGKENAAVLEKQADAVSFTSYLVHIDLVERKLRLRRMLEEMETIKTSIDEAIEAERAFQASGRRTDDEKKASEARIEELGRSKAMLDSSATQAKQIDETMEERIEAAQKAYREAFARLRSTLRKNAGLPADPSEG
;
A
#
# COMPACT_ATOMS: atom_id res chain seq x y z
N MET A 1 -31.67 -54.34 -38.07
CA MET A 1 -31.69 -54.53 -39.53
C MET A 1 -31.41 -53.19 -40.20
N ASN A 2 -30.54 -53.20 -41.22
CA ASN A 2 -30.15 -52.12 -42.17
C ASN A 2 -29.54 -50.83 -41.59
N ARG A 3 -28.21 -50.69 -41.51
CA ARG A 3 -27.20 -50.37 -42.57
C ARG A 3 -27.43 -49.05 -43.30
N PHE A 4 -26.52 -48.09 -43.11
CA PHE A 4 -26.03 -47.22 -44.18
C PHE A 4 -24.51 -47.02 -44.06
N ARG A 5 -23.88 -46.90 -45.22
CA ARG A 5 -22.46 -47.09 -45.53
C ARG A 5 -21.63 -45.80 -45.36
N PHE A 6 -20.36 -46.02 -45.08
CA PHE A 6 -19.18 -45.20 -45.39
C PHE A 6 -19.29 -44.33 -46.65
N ILE A 7 -18.78 -43.09 -46.57
CA ILE A 7 -17.89 -42.49 -47.58
C ILE A 7 -16.78 -41.73 -46.86
N ALA A 8 -15.54 -42.11 -47.17
CA ALA A 8 -14.31 -41.42 -46.83
C ALA A 8 -14.11 -40.20 -47.73
N GLY A 9 -13.56 -39.12 -47.17
CA GLY A 9 -13.20 -37.92 -47.91
C GLY A 9 -12.16 -37.12 -47.13
N SER A 10 -10.90 -37.54 -47.22
CA SER A 10 -9.75 -36.79 -46.76
C SER A 10 -9.52 -35.59 -47.70
N PHE A 11 -9.79 -34.38 -47.22
CA PHE A 11 -9.22 -33.16 -47.80
C PHE A 11 -8.24 -32.57 -46.80
N PHE A 12 -6.95 -32.70 -47.13
CA PHE A 12 -5.88 -31.89 -46.57
C PHE A 12 -6.13 -30.43 -46.97
N LEU A 13 -6.40 -29.57 -45.98
CA LEU A 13 -6.19 -28.13 -46.13
C LEU A 13 -5.19 -27.69 -45.05
N ALA A 14 -3.97 -27.42 -45.50
CA ALA A 14 -2.94 -26.75 -44.72
C ALA A 14 -3.37 -25.30 -44.47
N GLY A 15 -4.06 -25.06 -43.35
CA GLY A 15 -4.38 -23.74 -42.84
C GLY A 15 -3.34 -23.31 -41.82
N HIS A 16 -2.69 -22.17 -42.07
CA HIS A 16 -1.68 -21.57 -41.21
C HIS A 16 -2.22 -21.33 -39.79
N LEU A 17 -1.59 -21.96 -38.80
CA LEU A 17 -1.69 -21.60 -37.39
C LEU A 17 -0.97 -20.26 -37.16
N PHE A 18 -1.62 -19.16 -37.52
CA PHE A 18 -1.37 -17.90 -36.83
C PHE A 18 -2.11 -17.96 -35.50
N ALA A 19 -1.42 -18.46 -34.48
CA ALA A 19 -1.81 -18.21 -33.09
C ALA A 19 -1.55 -16.73 -32.79
N LEU A 20 -2.45 -15.86 -33.26
CA LEU A 20 -2.64 -14.55 -32.64
C LEU A 20 -3.25 -14.84 -31.27
N GLY A 21 -2.39 -14.95 -30.26
CA GLY A 21 -2.82 -15.01 -28.87
C GLY A 21 -3.72 -13.81 -28.59
N CYS A 22 -5.02 -14.08 -28.44
CA CYS A 22 -6.03 -13.12 -28.04
C CYS A 22 -5.68 -12.58 -26.64
N GLY A 23 -5.01 -11.43 -26.59
CA GLY A 23 -5.03 -10.56 -25.42
C GLY A 23 -6.32 -9.74 -25.43
N ALA A 24 -7.48 -10.40 -25.36
CA ALA A 24 -8.67 -9.67 -24.91
C ALA A 24 -8.36 -9.18 -23.48
N PRO A 25 -8.61 -7.90 -23.14
CA PRO A 25 -8.55 -7.49 -21.74
C PRO A 25 -9.45 -8.44 -20.98
N ARG A 26 -8.88 -9.13 -19.99
CA ARG A 26 -9.68 -9.95 -19.09
C ARG A 26 -10.73 -9.01 -18.49
N PRO A 27 -12.01 -9.41 -18.42
CA PRO A 27 -13.03 -8.56 -17.83
C PRO A 27 -12.52 -8.13 -16.45
N GLU A 28 -12.38 -6.82 -16.26
CA GLU A 28 -12.03 -6.27 -14.96
C GLU A 28 -13.12 -6.69 -13.97
N PRO A 29 -12.78 -7.01 -12.71
CA PRO A 29 -13.79 -7.29 -11.72
C PRO A 29 -14.77 -6.11 -11.62
N GLU A 30 -16.06 -6.39 -11.82
CA GLU A 30 -17.11 -5.40 -11.55
C GLU A 30 -17.27 -5.27 -10.03
N ILE A 31 -16.76 -4.17 -9.47
CA ILE A 31 -16.91 -3.85 -8.06
C ILE A 31 -18.09 -2.86 -7.93
N ALA A 32 -19.18 -3.30 -7.31
CA ALA A 32 -20.31 -2.42 -7.02
C ALA A 32 -19.93 -1.38 -5.96
N SER A 33 -20.28 -0.11 -6.19
CA SER A 33 -20.12 0.92 -5.17
C SER A 33 -20.94 0.58 -3.94
N SER A 34 -20.36 0.82 -2.76
CA SER A 34 -21.05 0.68 -1.47
C SER A 34 -21.77 1.96 -1.06
N ALA A 35 -21.83 2.99 -1.93
CA ALA A 35 -22.38 4.29 -1.60
C ALA A 35 -23.82 4.24 -1.05
N THR A 36 -24.62 3.27 -1.52
CA THR A 36 -26.01 3.04 -1.08
C THR A 36 -26.13 2.30 0.27
N GLN A 37 -25.01 1.88 0.88
CA GLN A 37 -25.00 1.17 2.15
C GLN A 37 -24.83 2.17 3.30
N SER A 38 -25.81 2.24 4.21
CA SER A 38 -25.81 3.22 5.32
C SER A 38 -24.57 3.16 6.20
N GLY A 39 -24.06 1.96 6.50
CA GLY A 39 -22.84 1.78 7.29
C GLY A 39 -21.57 2.28 6.59
N TYR A 40 -21.54 2.29 5.26
CA TYR A 40 -20.46 2.92 4.49
C TYR A 40 -20.64 4.43 4.45
N ALA A 41 -21.85 4.90 4.17
CA ALA A 41 -22.18 6.32 4.11
C ALA A 41 -21.91 7.04 5.44
N GLY A 42 -22.17 6.39 6.58
CA GLY A 42 -21.90 6.93 7.91
C GLY A 42 -20.40 7.16 8.20
N ARG A 43 -19.50 6.28 7.74
CA ARG A 43 -18.05 6.44 7.95
C ARG A 43 -17.35 7.25 6.86
N TYR A 44 -18.05 7.52 5.77
CA TYR A 44 -17.50 8.14 4.57
C TYR A 44 -16.74 9.46 4.79
N PRO A 45 -17.26 10.44 5.56
CA PRO A 45 -16.55 11.72 5.75
C PRO A 45 -15.18 11.52 6.41
N ALA A 46 -15.08 10.61 7.39
CA ALA A 46 -13.84 10.30 8.06
C ALA A 46 -12.86 9.58 7.12
N GLU A 47 -13.33 8.61 6.33
CA GLU A 47 -12.51 7.95 5.32
C GLU A 47 -11.99 8.94 4.26
N LEU A 48 -12.80 9.92 3.85
CA LEU A 48 -12.41 10.95 2.88
C LEU A 48 -11.32 11.87 3.45
N GLN A 49 -11.47 12.31 4.70
CA GLN A 49 -10.44 13.10 5.39
C GLN A 49 -9.14 12.31 5.54
N ALA A 50 -9.22 11.04 5.95
CA ALA A 50 -8.06 10.17 6.08
C ALA A 50 -7.36 9.97 4.72
N ALA A 51 -8.12 9.76 3.64
CA ALA A 51 -7.56 9.65 2.29
C ALA A 51 -6.81 10.92 1.90
N ALA A 52 -7.39 12.10 2.14
CA ALA A 52 -6.78 13.38 1.84
C ALA A 52 -5.50 13.65 2.66
N ALA A 53 -5.52 13.37 3.97
CA ALA A 53 -4.36 13.50 4.85
C ALA A 53 -3.23 12.56 4.44
N SER A 54 -3.56 11.31 4.11
CA SER A 54 -2.58 10.28 3.76
C SER A 54 -1.72 10.63 2.54
N PHE A 55 -2.21 11.47 1.63
CA PHE A 55 -1.41 11.95 0.50
C PHE A 55 -0.25 12.83 0.97
N SER A 56 -0.55 13.83 1.81
CA SER A 56 0.47 14.74 2.33
C SER A 56 1.50 14.00 3.20
N GLU A 57 1.06 13.05 4.01
CA GLU A 57 1.97 12.22 4.83
C GLU A 57 2.96 11.42 3.97
N ARG A 58 2.47 10.84 2.86
CA ARG A 58 3.29 10.03 1.95
C ARG A 58 4.20 10.88 1.09
N GLU A 59 3.77 12.08 0.72
CA GLU A 59 4.64 13.07 0.07
C GLU A 59 5.78 13.50 1.00
N ASP A 60 5.48 13.83 2.27
CA ASP A 60 6.50 14.20 3.26
C ASP A 60 7.49 13.04 3.52
N LEU A 61 7.01 11.81 3.51
CA LEU A 61 7.87 10.63 3.60
C LEU A 61 8.78 10.49 2.37
N ALA A 62 8.23 10.63 1.17
CA ALA A 62 8.98 10.58 -0.07
C ALA A 62 10.04 11.69 -0.14
N LYS A 63 9.70 12.91 0.30
CA LYS A 63 10.62 14.04 0.37
C LYS A 63 11.78 13.75 1.32
N ARG A 64 11.48 13.36 2.57
CA ARG A 64 12.53 13.02 3.56
C ARG A 64 13.46 11.93 3.08
N ALA A 65 12.92 10.88 2.44
CA ALA A 65 13.74 9.79 1.92
C ALA A 65 14.58 10.22 0.69
N THR A 66 14.02 11.07 -0.17
CA THR A 66 14.74 11.68 -1.31
C THR A 66 15.92 12.53 -0.84
N ASP A 67 15.71 13.35 0.20
CA ASP A 67 16.75 14.23 0.76
C ASP A 67 17.93 13.44 1.36
N GLN A 68 17.73 12.17 1.71
CA GLN A 68 18.79 11.31 2.25
C GLN A 68 19.70 10.69 1.19
N LEU A 69 19.30 10.65 -0.08
CA LEU A 69 20.03 9.95 -1.14
C LEU A 69 21.46 10.47 -1.31
N ASP A 70 21.66 11.79 -1.19
CA ASP A 70 22.98 12.42 -1.37
C ASP A 70 23.99 11.98 -0.29
N ALA A 71 23.52 11.52 0.89
CA ALA A 71 24.38 11.09 2.00
C ALA A 71 24.75 9.59 1.95
N TYR A 72 24.17 8.81 1.04
CA TYR A 72 24.38 7.35 1.00
C TYR A 72 25.82 6.92 0.73
N PRO A 73 26.58 7.56 -0.19
CA PRO A 73 27.97 7.18 -0.42
C PRO A 73 28.84 7.30 0.83
N ASP A 74 28.61 8.33 1.66
CA ASP A 74 29.43 8.62 2.85
C ASP A 74 29.20 7.63 4.01
N GLN A 75 28.19 6.75 3.90
CA GLN A 75 27.86 5.75 4.91
C GLN A 75 28.58 4.41 4.69
N LEU A 76 29.32 4.27 3.59
CA LEU A 76 29.98 3.02 3.20
C LEU A 76 31.50 3.12 3.43
N GLU A 77 32.09 2.07 3.98
CA GLU A 77 33.51 1.97 4.30
C GLU A 77 34.27 1.22 3.19
N GLU A 78 34.91 1.96 2.30
CA GLU A 78 35.71 1.42 1.17
C GLU A 78 35.02 0.28 0.38
N PRO A 79 33.75 0.44 -0.06
CA PRO A 79 33.03 -0.63 -0.74
C PRO A 79 33.52 -0.86 -2.18
N ASP A 80 33.14 -2.00 -2.77
CA ASP A 80 33.17 -2.13 -4.23
C ASP A 80 32.08 -1.24 -4.84
N TRP A 81 32.49 -0.05 -5.30
CA TRP A 81 31.58 0.95 -5.84
C TRP A 81 30.80 0.50 -7.08
N LYS A 82 31.29 -0.49 -7.84
CA LYS A 82 30.52 -1.06 -8.97
C LYS A 82 29.35 -1.89 -8.46
N GLU A 83 29.58 -2.69 -7.42
CA GLU A 83 28.51 -3.47 -6.80
C GLU A 83 27.51 -2.57 -6.07
N VAL A 84 27.96 -1.50 -5.41
CA VAL A 84 27.08 -0.49 -4.80
C VAL A 84 26.16 0.13 -5.86
N LEU A 85 26.72 0.59 -6.98
CA LEU A 85 25.97 1.18 -8.08
C LEU A 85 24.89 0.20 -8.59
N ASP A 86 25.28 -1.04 -8.90
CA ASP A 86 24.37 -2.05 -9.42
C ASP A 86 23.23 -2.37 -8.43
N VAL A 87 23.52 -2.40 -7.12
CA VAL A 87 22.51 -2.62 -6.07
C VAL A 87 21.51 -1.46 -6.04
N ILE A 88 21.98 -0.22 -6.08
CA ILE A 88 21.13 0.97 -6.02
C ILE A 88 20.23 1.09 -7.27
N GLU A 89 20.77 0.81 -8.46
CA GLU A 89 19.99 0.80 -9.70
C GLU A 89 18.92 -0.31 -9.70
N GLN A 90 19.25 -1.49 -9.19
CA GLN A 90 18.26 -2.58 -9.04
C GLN A 90 17.20 -2.25 -7.99
N ALA A 91 17.55 -1.55 -6.91
CA ALA A 91 16.58 -1.13 -5.91
C ALA A 91 15.56 -0.14 -6.50
N ASP A 92 16.01 0.85 -7.27
CA ASP A 92 15.10 1.79 -7.95
C ASP A 92 14.20 1.08 -8.97
N ALA A 93 14.76 0.15 -9.76
CA ALA A 93 13.97 -0.64 -10.70
C ALA A 93 12.96 -1.54 -9.98
N ALA A 94 13.34 -2.14 -8.85
CA ALA A 94 12.47 -2.98 -8.04
C ALA A 94 11.28 -2.20 -7.49
N GLY A 95 11.48 -0.96 -7.01
CA GLY A 95 10.42 -0.10 -6.48
C GLY A 95 9.25 0.14 -7.43
N ARG A 96 9.50 0.05 -8.75
CA ARG A 96 8.49 0.20 -9.81
C ARG A 96 8.02 -1.13 -10.41
N SER A 97 8.60 -2.24 -9.97
CA SER A 97 8.26 -3.56 -10.48
C SER A 97 6.93 -4.03 -9.91
N HIS A 98 6.14 -4.74 -10.73
CA HIS A 98 4.84 -5.26 -10.32
C HIS A 98 4.92 -6.17 -9.08
N ASP A 99 5.93 -7.05 -8.99
CA ASP A 99 6.06 -8.00 -7.87
C ASP A 99 6.34 -7.27 -6.55
N TYR A 100 7.17 -6.23 -6.58
CA TYR A 100 7.41 -5.39 -5.40
C TYR A 100 6.17 -4.56 -5.02
N VAL A 101 5.50 -3.94 -5.98
CA VAL A 101 4.28 -3.15 -5.75
C VAL A 101 3.20 -3.98 -5.08
N GLU A 102 2.90 -5.18 -5.61
CA GLU A 102 1.93 -6.09 -5.00
C GLU A 102 2.33 -6.49 -3.58
N ARG A 103 3.63 -6.64 -3.35
CA ARG A 103 4.15 -6.99 -2.04
C ARG A 103 3.97 -5.88 -1.02
N VAL A 104 4.29 -4.64 -1.40
CA VAL A 104 4.08 -3.46 -0.55
C VAL A 104 2.60 -3.25 -0.26
N ARG A 105 1.71 -3.39 -1.26
CA ARG A 105 0.25 -3.33 -1.06
C ARG A 105 -0.25 -4.35 -0.02
N ALA A 106 0.24 -5.59 -0.11
CA ALA A 106 -0.11 -6.63 0.85
C ALA A 106 0.38 -6.28 2.27
N VAL A 107 1.59 -5.73 2.39
CA VAL A 107 2.14 -5.29 3.67
C VAL A 107 1.39 -4.08 4.23
N ASP A 108 1.10 -3.06 3.44
CA ASP A 108 0.31 -1.89 3.87
C ASP A 108 -1.05 -2.34 4.43
N GLY A 109 -1.72 -3.29 3.78
CA GLY A 109 -2.97 -3.87 4.28
C GLY A 109 -2.80 -4.65 5.60
N ALA A 110 -1.72 -5.42 5.74
CA ALA A 110 -1.41 -6.15 6.98
C ALA A 110 -1.06 -5.21 8.14
N VAL A 111 -0.31 -4.14 7.88
CA VAL A 111 0.02 -3.09 8.85
C VAL A 111 -1.24 -2.38 9.30
N ALA A 112 -2.11 -1.98 8.37
CA ALA A 112 -3.38 -1.34 8.70
C ALA A 112 -4.23 -2.23 9.62
N PHE A 113 -4.41 -3.50 9.26
CA PHE A 113 -5.13 -4.46 10.09
C PHE A 113 -4.49 -4.63 11.48
N PHE A 114 -3.16 -4.77 11.55
CA PHE A 114 -2.47 -4.94 12.82
C PHE A 114 -2.66 -3.72 13.72
N ASN A 115 -2.49 -2.51 13.18
CA ASN A 115 -2.65 -1.26 13.93
C ASN A 115 -4.09 -1.09 14.43
N ASP A 116 -5.09 -1.36 13.59
CA ASP A 116 -6.51 -1.29 13.96
C ASP A 116 -6.89 -2.25 15.10
N ASN A 117 -6.11 -3.33 15.26
CA ASN A 117 -6.39 -4.40 16.23
C ASN A 117 -5.28 -4.54 17.28
N GLN A 118 -4.31 -3.62 17.33
CA GLN A 118 -3.08 -3.79 18.10
C GLN A 118 -3.37 -3.99 19.58
N ASP A 119 -4.19 -3.13 20.18
CA ASP A 119 -4.54 -3.21 21.60
C ASP A 119 -5.18 -4.56 21.96
N GLU A 120 -6.10 -5.05 21.14
CA GLU A 120 -6.80 -6.31 21.39
C GLU A 120 -5.87 -7.51 21.20
N LEU A 121 -5.05 -7.50 20.15
CA LEU A 121 -4.06 -8.54 19.89
C LEU A 121 -3.02 -8.60 21.00
N THR A 122 -2.43 -7.46 21.36
CA THR A 122 -1.47 -7.32 22.45
C THR A 122 -2.07 -7.77 23.77
N ARG A 123 -3.30 -7.36 24.10
CA ARG A 123 -4.00 -7.78 25.32
C ARG A 123 -4.19 -9.29 25.38
N ARG A 124 -4.57 -9.93 24.28
CA ARG A 124 -4.76 -11.40 24.22
C ARG A 124 -3.45 -12.15 24.34
N VAL A 125 -2.43 -11.77 23.57
CA VAL A 125 -1.12 -12.44 23.55
C VAL A 125 -0.41 -12.26 24.90
N SER A 126 -0.39 -11.04 25.43
CA SER A 126 0.22 -10.73 26.73
C SER A 126 -0.54 -11.39 27.87
N GLY A 127 -1.88 -11.42 27.81
CA GLY A 127 -2.71 -12.10 28.80
C GLY A 127 -2.45 -13.61 28.84
N ALA A 128 -2.32 -14.25 27.67
CA ALA A 128 -1.99 -15.67 27.57
C ALA A 128 -0.58 -15.98 28.11
N ALA A 129 0.41 -15.16 27.78
CA ALA A 129 1.77 -15.30 28.29
C ALA A 129 1.81 -15.14 29.82
N GLN A 130 1.17 -14.09 30.35
CA GLN A 130 1.09 -13.84 31.78
C GLN A 130 0.38 -14.96 32.54
N TYR A 131 -0.66 -15.55 31.94
CA TYR A 131 -1.36 -16.71 32.50
C TYR A 131 -0.42 -17.91 32.68
N VAL A 132 0.37 -18.24 31.65
CA VAL A 132 1.34 -19.35 31.71
C VAL A 132 2.43 -19.10 32.75
N VAL A 133 2.93 -17.87 32.86
CA VAL A 133 3.92 -17.47 33.87
C VAL A 133 3.37 -17.66 35.28
N LYS A 134 2.15 -17.18 35.55
CA LYS A 134 1.47 -17.37 36.84
C LYS A 134 1.22 -18.84 37.15
N GLN A 135 0.80 -19.64 36.16
CA GLN A 135 0.56 -21.07 36.34
C GLN A 135 1.83 -21.83 36.76
N LYS A 136 3.00 -21.38 36.32
CA LYS A 136 4.30 -21.95 36.71
C LYS A 136 4.84 -21.40 38.04
N GLY A 137 4.06 -20.59 38.76
CA GLY A 137 4.46 -20.02 40.05
C GLY A 137 5.49 -18.90 39.93
N CYS A 138 5.66 -18.29 38.75
CA CYS A 138 6.54 -17.16 38.57
C CYS A 138 5.77 -15.84 38.81
N GLU A 139 6.38 -14.90 39.54
CA GLU A 139 5.79 -13.58 39.84
C GLU A 139 6.20 -12.48 38.84
N ALA A 140 6.92 -12.83 37.77
CA ALA A 140 7.33 -11.88 36.75
C ALA A 140 6.13 -11.34 35.95
N ASP A 141 6.13 -10.03 35.69
CA ASP A 141 5.26 -9.40 34.69
C ASP A 141 5.96 -9.45 33.33
N VAL A 142 5.34 -10.15 32.37
CA VAL A 142 5.87 -10.32 31.01
C VAL A 142 5.07 -9.56 29.96
N THR A 143 4.06 -8.78 30.36
CA THR A 143 3.13 -8.14 29.43
C THR A 143 3.84 -7.17 28.48
N GLY A 144 4.65 -6.25 29.01
CA GLY A 144 5.41 -5.30 28.20
C GLY A 144 6.42 -5.97 27.27
N ALA A 145 7.13 -7.00 27.74
CA ALA A 145 8.07 -7.75 26.91
C ALA A 145 7.38 -8.52 25.78
N THR A 146 6.17 -9.05 26.04
CA THR A 146 5.38 -9.79 25.05
C THR A 146 4.79 -8.86 23.99
N SER A 147 4.28 -7.69 24.40
CA SER A 147 3.81 -6.64 23.47
C SER A 147 4.91 -6.24 22.49
N ARG A 148 6.08 -5.90 23.03
CA ARG A 148 7.23 -5.49 22.21
C ARG A 148 7.69 -6.61 21.27
N ALA A 149 7.76 -7.85 21.77
CA ALA A 149 8.15 -8.98 20.94
C ALA A 149 7.14 -9.27 19.80
N LEU A 150 5.85 -9.03 20.03
CA LEU A 150 4.82 -9.15 19.01
C LEU A 150 4.99 -8.07 17.94
N GLU A 151 5.13 -6.81 18.35
CA GLU A 151 5.35 -5.68 17.44
C GLU A 151 6.62 -5.87 16.60
N ASP A 152 7.76 -6.09 17.25
CA ASP A 152 9.05 -6.31 16.59
C ASP A 152 8.99 -7.52 15.64
N GLY A 153 8.28 -8.59 16.05
CA GLY A 153 8.12 -9.80 15.26
C GLY A 153 7.29 -9.58 13.99
N VAL A 154 6.19 -8.83 14.10
CA VAL A 154 5.33 -8.48 12.96
C VAL A 154 6.08 -7.55 12.01
N GLU A 155 6.70 -6.48 12.52
CA GLU A 155 7.46 -5.51 11.70
C GLU A 155 8.56 -6.21 10.90
N ARG A 156 9.40 -7.02 11.56
CA ARG A 156 10.47 -7.77 10.88
C ARG A 156 9.95 -8.74 9.84
N GLN A 157 8.87 -9.46 10.13
CA GLN A 157 8.30 -10.42 9.20
C GLN A 157 7.77 -9.73 7.94
N LEU A 158 7.18 -8.54 8.10
CA LEU A 158 6.68 -7.72 6.99
C LEU A 158 7.84 -7.12 6.17
N GLU A 159 8.90 -6.62 6.83
CA GLU A 159 10.11 -6.17 6.14
C GLU A 159 10.71 -7.28 5.27
N GLU A 160 10.95 -8.46 5.86
CA GLU A 160 11.49 -9.62 5.13
C GLU A 160 10.60 -10.02 3.97
N TYR A 161 9.28 -9.92 4.13
CA TYR A 161 8.29 -10.23 3.10
C TYR A 161 8.41 -9.29 1.89
N VAL A 162 8.71 -8.00 2.10
CA VAL A 162 9.01 -7.00 1.05
C VAL A 162 10.38 -7.23 0.43
N ARG A 163 11.43 -7.37 1.25
CA ARG A 163 12.81 -7.58 0.81
C ARG A 163 12.95 -8.77 -0.13
N ALA A 164 12.18 -9.83 0.11
CA ALA A 164 12.18 -11.02 -0.75
C ALA A 164 11.80 -10.74 -2.22
N ARG A 165 11.11 -9.62 -2.52
CA ARG A 165 10.70 -9.19 -3.87
C ARG A 165 11.52 -8.03 -4.43
N ASN A 166 12.64 -7.69 -3.78
CA ASN A 166 13.57 -6.69 -4.26
C ASN A 166 14.87 -7.38 -4.72
N GLU A 167 15.20 -7.25 -6.02
CA GLU A 167 16.37 -7.89 -6.62
C GLU A 167 17.69 -7.41 -5.99
N ALA A 168 17.73 -6.17 -5.50
CA ALA A 168 18.91 -5.61 -4.84
C ALA A 168 19.35 -6.47 -3.64
N HIS A 169 18.40 -6.99 -2.86
CA HIS A 169 18.71 -7.88 -1.72
C HIS A 169 19.30 -9.21 -2.16
N ARG A 170 18.84 -9.79 -3.27
CA ARG A 170 19.45 -11.00 -3.84
C ARG A 170 20.89 -10.75 -4.28
N ARG A 171 21.18 -9.56 -4.81
CA ARG A 171 22.53 -9.17 -5.16
C ARG A 171 23.42 -8.95 -3.95
N ILE A 172 22.96 -8.20 -2.95
CA ILE A 172 23.73 -7.98 -1.71
C ILE A 172 24.09 -9.32 -1.08
N GLU A 173 23.16 -10.27 -1.01
CA GLU A 173 23.44 -11.60 -0.47
C GLU A 173 24.53 -12.35 -1.27
N ARG A 174 24.48 -12.28 -2.60
CA ARG A 174 25.49 -12.92 -3.46
C ARG A 174 26.90 -12.36 -3.24
N TYR A 175 27.01 -11.07 -2.98
CA TYR A 175 28.29 -10.36 -2.82
C TYR A 175 28.60 -10.02 -1.36
N ARG A 176 27.89 -10.63 -0.40
CA ARG A 176 28.01 -10.30 1.03
C ARG A 176 29.44 -10.43 1.55
N ALA A 177 30.16 -11.46 1.09
CA ALA A 177 31.54 -11.71 1.47
C ALA A 177 32.51 -10.64 0.96
N SER A 178 32.31 -10.13 -0.27
CA SER A 178 33.17 -9.09 -0.86
C SER A 178 32.81 -7.69 -0.38
N LEU A 179 31.53 -7.44 -0.08
CA LEU A 179 31.07 -6.18 0.49
C LEU A 179 31.55 -5.99 1.93
N GLY A 180 31.66 -7.09 2.69
CA GLY A 180 31.88 -7.05 4.12
C GLY A 180 30.57 -6.82 4.89
N LYS A 181 30.55 -7.23 6.16
CA LYS A 181 29.32 -7.28 6.98
C LYS A 181 28.69 -5.89 7.16
N GLU A 182 29.52 -4.86 7.36
CA GLU A 182 29.07 -3.50 7.65
C GLU A 182 28.47 -2.85 6.41
N ASN A 183 29.20 -2.83 5.28
CA ASN A 183 28.67 -2.31 4.03
C ASN A 183 27.44 -3.09 3.53
N ALA A 184 27.40 -4.41 3.67
CA ALA A 184 26.22 -5.19 3.29
C ALA A 184 24.98 -4.75 4.09
N ALA A 185 25.10 -4.57 5.41
CA ALA A 185 23.99 -4.12 6.25
C ALA A 185 23.55 -2.68 5.95
N VAL A 186 24.50 -1.79 5.61
CA VAL A 186 24.18 -0.42 5.17
C VAL A 186 23.48 -0.45 3.81
N LEU A 187 23.96 -1.24 2.86
CA LEU A 187 23.36 -1.38 1.52
C LEU A 187 21.96 -2.01 1.56
N GLU A 188 21.70 -2.96 2.46
CA GLU A 188 20.34 -3.51 2.65
C GLU A 188 19.35 -2.39 2.99
N LYS A 189 19.73 -1.48 3.92
CA LYS A 189 18.91 -0.33 4.31
C LYS A 189 18.76 0.70 3.20
N GLN A 190 19.85 1.00 2.48
CA GLN A 190 19.79 1.92 1.34
C GLN A 190 18.93 1.36 0.21
N ALA A 191 19.03 0.06 -0.08
CA ALA A 191 18.20 -0.62 -1.08
C ALA A 191 16.71 -0.60 -0.70
N ASP A 192 16.38 -0.82 0.57
CA ASP A 192 15.01 -0.65 1.07
C ASP A 192 14.51 0.78 0.86
N ALA A 193 15.30 1.77 1.27
CA ALA A 193 14.92 3.17 1.16
C ALA A 193 14.76 3.62 -0.30
N VAL A 194 15.68 3.26 -1.20
CA VAL A 194 15.58 3.59 -2.64
C VAL A 194 14.36 2.94 -3.27
N SER A 195 14.17 1.63 -3.07
CA SER A 195 13.03 0.91 -3.66
C SER A 195 11.69 1.44 -3.15
N PHE A 196 11.59 1.73 -1.85
CA PHE A 196 10.39 2.30 -1.28
C PHE A 196 10.16 3.76 -1.72
N THR A 197 11.21 4.59 -1.81
CA THR A 197 11.05 5.97 -2.31
C THR A 197 10.60 5.99 -3.77
N SER A 198 11.18 5.12 -4.60
CA SER A 198 10.77 4.94 -6.00
C SER A 198 9.30 4.50 -6.10
N TYR A 199 8.87 3.55 -5.26
CA TYR A 199 7.46 3.15 -5.12
C TYR A 199 6.56 4.33 -4.74
N LEU A 200 6.94 5.11 -3.72
CA LEU A 200 6.13 6.23 -3.23
C LEU A 200 5.84 7.24 -4.36
N VAL A 201 6.89 7.74 -5.03
CA VAL A 201 6.75 8.84 -5.99
C VAL A 201 6.13 8.40 -7.32
N HIS A 202 6.34 7.15 -7.74
CA HIS A 202 5.88 6.67 -9.04
C HIS A 202 4.55 5.92 -8.98
N ILE A 203 4.19 5.34 -7.84
CA ILE A 203 3.04 4.44 -7.70
C ILE A 203 2.07 4.95 -6.62
N ASP A 204 2.48 4.98 -5.35
CA ASP A 204 1.57 5.24 -4.21
C ASP A 204 0.90 6.60 -4.28
N LEU A 205 1.65 7.68 -4.58
CA LEU A 205 1.07 9.02 -4.69
C LEU A 205 0.02 9.12 -5.81
N VAL A 206 0.25 8.43 -6.94
CA VAL A 206 -0.68 8.38 -8.07
C VAL A 206 -1.95 7.62 -7.69
N GLU A 207 -1.81 6.48 -7.02
CA GLU A 207 -2.93 5.68 -6.53
C GLU A 207 -3.79 6.44 -5.52
N ARG A 208 -3.16 7.21 -4.62
CA ARG A 208 -3.88 8.06 -3.67
C ARG A 208 -4.68 9.16 -4.35
N LYS A 209 -4.12 9.80 -5.38
CA LYS A 209 -4.86 10.76 -6.22
C LYS A 209 -6.09 10.10 -6.85
N LEU A 210 -5.92 8.94 -7.47
CA LEU A 210 -7.04 8.21 -8.09
C LEU A 210 -8.10 7.78 -7.07
N ARG A 211 -7.67 7.33 -5.89
CA ARG A 211 -8.59 7.00 -4.79
C ARG A 211 -9.37 8.23 -4.33
N LEU A 212 -8.69 9.35 -4.08
CA LEU A 212 -9.34 10.57 -3.61
C LEU A 212 -10.38 11.08 -4.62
N ARG A 213 -10.04 11.09 -5.92
CA ARG A 213 -10.96 11.49 -7.00
C ARG A 213 -12.19 10.62 -7.07
N ARG A 214 -12.03 9.30 -7.04
CA ARG A 214 -13.16 8.37 -6.97
C ARG A 214 -14.05 8.65 -5.76
N MET A 215 -13.46 8.92 -4.59
CA MET A 215 -14.24 9.29 -3.42
C MET A 215 -14.96 10.66 -3.62
N LEU A 216 -14.34 11.62 -4.29
CA LEU A 216 -15.01 12.88 -4.61
C LEU A 216 -16.18 12.69 -5.59
N GLU A 217 -16.10 11.71 -6.50
CA GLU A 217 -17.18 11.37 -7.44
C GLU A 217 -18.39 10.72 -6.76
N GLU A 218 -18.18 9.91 -5.71
CA GLU A 218 -19.27 9.23 -4.98
C GLU A 218 -20.05 10.14 -4.02
N MET A 219 -19.57 11.37 -3.78
CA MET A 219 -20.08 12.32 -2.77
C MET A 219 -21.59 12.54 -2.78
N GLU A 220 -22.18 12.81 -3.94
CA GLU A 220 -23.62 13.09 -4.03
C GLU A 220 -24.46 11.85 -3.73
N THR A 221 -24.00 10.67 -4.16
CA THR A 221 -24.67 9.40 -3.86
C THR A 221 -24.61 9.11 -2.36
N ILE A 222 -23.49 9.40 -1.70
CA ILE A 222 -23.34 9.28 -0.25
C ILE A 222 -24.31 10.20 0.48
N LYS A 223 -24.42 11.46 0.05
CA LYS A 223 -25.35 12.43 0.64
C LYS A 223 -26.80 11.95 0.59
N THR A 224 -27.24 11.46 -0.56
CA THR A 224 -28.57 10.85 -0.73
C THR A 224 -28.73 9.62 0.15
N SER A 225 -27.73 8.74 0.21
CA SER A 225 -27.80 7.50 0.99
C SER A 225 -27.87 7.75 2.50
N ILE A 226 -27.20 8.79 3.01
CA ILE A 226 -27.35 9.23 4.40
C ILE A 226 -28.79 9.68 4.67
N ASP A 227 -29.38 10.47 3.76
CA ASP A 227 -30.75 10.98 3.92
C ASP A 227 -31.79 9.84 3.88
N GLU A 228 -31.65 8.92 2.92
CA GLU A 228 -32.50 7.73 2.84
C GLU A 228 -32.37 6.84 4.07
N ALA A 229 -31.16 6.67 4.61
CA ALA A 229 -30.93 5.88 5.82
C ALA A 229 -31.55 6.52 7.06
N ILE A 230 -31.48 7.86 7.21
CA ILE A 230 -32.13 8.58 8.30
C ILE A 230 -33.65 8.41 8.22
N GLU A 231 -34.24 8.54 7.03
CA GLU A 231 -35.69 8.35 6.83
C GLU A 231 -36.12 6.90 7.09
N ALA A 232 -35.31 5.92 6.67
CA ALA A 232 -35.57 4.51 6.94
C ALA A 232 -35.57 4.20 8.45
N GLU A 233 -34.63 4.76 9.22
CA GLU A 233 -34.59 4.62 10.67
C GLU A 233 -35.78 5.31 11.35
N ARG A 234 -36.18 6.50 10.90
CA ARG A 234 -37.40 7.17 11.40
C ARG A 234 -38.66 6.34 11.15
N ALA A 235 -38.78 5.77 9.95
CA ALA A 235 -39.89 4.86 9.62
C ALA A 235 -39.85 3.58 10.47
N PHE A 236 -38.66 3.03 10.73
CA PHE A 236 -38.48 1.89 11.63
C PHE A 236 -39.00 2.19 13.03
N GLN A 237 -38.68 3.35 13.62
CA GLN A 237 -39.17 3.78 14.93
C GLN A 237 -40.69 3.99 14.97
N ALA A 238 -41.26 4.54 13.89
CA ALA A 238 -42.70 4.81 13.78
C ALA A 238 -43.55 3.54 13.63
N SER A 239 -42.94 2.39 13.29
CA SER A 239 -43.68 1.13 13.21
C SER A 239 -44.10 0.64 14.61
N GLY A 240 -45.39 0.37 14.81
CA GLY A 240 -46.04 0.20 16.12
C GLY A 240 -45.69 -1.05 16.94
N ARG A 241 -44.49 -1.64 16.77
CA ARG A 241 -44.03 -2.85 17.48
C ARG A 241 -42.55 -2.81 17.92
N ARG A 242 -41.96 -1.62 18.12
CA ARG A 242 -40.56 -1.50 18.55
C ARG A 242 -40.41 -1.44 20.06
N THR A 243 -39.47 -2.23 20.57
CA THR A 243 -38.97 -2.17 21.93
C THR A 243 -38.20 -0.87 22.17
N ASP A 244 -38.04 -0.49 23.43
CA ASP A 244 -37.28 0.72 23.80
C ASP A 244 -35.80 0.61 23.40
N ASP A 245 -35.22 -0.59 23.52
CA ASP A 245 -33.83 -0.86 23.10
C ASP A 245 -33.65 -0.71 21.58
N GLU A 246 -34.59 -1.21 20.77
CA GLU A 246 -34.56 -1.04 19.31
C GLU A 246 -34.67 0.44 18.92
N LYS A 247 -35.54 1.21 19.58
CA LYS A 247 -35.68 2.65 19.34
C LYS A 247 -34.40 3.40 19.72
N LYS A 248 -33.82 3.09 20.89
CA LYS A 248 -32.57 3.69 21.34
C LYS A 248 -31.41 3.40 20.38
N ALA A 249 -31.29 2.16 19.90
CA ALA A 249 -30.27 1.81 18.91
C ALA A 249 -30.48 2.50 17.57
N SER A 250 -31.74 2.65 17.14
CA SER A 250 -32.10 3.41 15.94
C SER A 250 -31.77 4.90 16.07
N GLU A 251 -32.07 5.51 17.21
CA GLU A 251 -31.76 6.92 17.47
C GLU A 251 -30.25 7.18 17.46
N ALA A 252 -29.44 6.27 18.03
CA ALA A 252 -27.99 6.34 17.93
C ALA A 252 -27.48 6.31 16.48
N ARG A 253 -28.08 5.49 15.62
CA ARG A 253 -27.74 5.46 14.18
C ARG A 253 -28.15 6.73 13.45
N ILE A 254 -29.32 7.31 13.77
CA ILE A 254 -29.75 8.61 13.22
C ILE A 254 -28.77 9.72 13.63
N GLU A 255 -28.34 9.75 14.89
CA GLU A 255 -27.39 10.74 15.39
C GLU A 255 -26.02 10.59 14.70
N GLU A 256 -25.52 9.38 14.55
CA GLU A 256 -24.29 9.08 13.81
C GLU A 256 -24.38 9.58 12.36
N LEU A 257 -25.43 9.17 11.63
CA LEU A 257 -25.66 9.61 10.24
C LEU A 257 -25.82 11.13 10.14
N GLY A 258 -26.49 11.76 11.11
CA GLY A 258 -26.64 13.22 11.18
C GLY A 258 -25.30 13.95 11.35
N ARG A 259 -24.41 13.42 12.21
CA ARG A 259 -23.03 13.94 12.36
C ARG A 259 -22.25 13.77 11.07
N SER A 260 -22.33 12.60 10.43
CA SER A 260 -21.67 12.34 9.15
C SER A 260 -22.14 13.29 8.05
N LYS A 261 -23.46 13.53 7.95
CA LYS A 261 -24.02 14.52 7.03
C LYS A 261 -23.45 15.91 7.26
N ALA A 262 -23.39 16.35 8.53
CA ALA A 262 -22.88 17.66 8.89
C ALA A 262 -21.39 17.85 8.54
N MET A 263 -20.60 16.77 8.59
CA MET A 263 -19.17 16.78 8.24
C MET A 263 -18.90 16.61 6.74
N LEU A 264 -19.88 16.12 5.97
CA LEU A 264 -19.67 15.69 4.59
C LEU A 264 -19.20 16.84 3.68
N ASP A 265 -19.92 17.98 3.70
CA ASP A 265 -19.63 19.12 2.82
C ASP A 265 -18.26 19.78 3.13
N SER A 266 -17.88 19.86 4.41
CA SER A 266 -16.58 20.41 4.81
C SER A 266 -15.42 19.47 4.46
N SER A 267 -15.61 18.16 4.64
CA SER A 267 -14.65 17.13 4.25
C SER A 267 -14.41 17.13 2.74
N ALA A 268 -15.50 17.26 1.96
CA ALA A 268 -15.43 17.36 0.51
C ALA A 268 -14.68 18.61 0.04
N THR A 269 -14.92 19.75 0.70
CA THR A 269 -14.23 21.01 0.38
C THR A 269 -12.72 20.87 0.61
N GLN A 270 -12.30 20.32 1.75
CA GLN A 270 -10.88 20.08 2.04
C GLN A 270 -10.24 19.09 1.06
N ALA A 271 -10.92 17.99 0.75
CA ALA A 271 -10.44 17.00 -0.20
C ALA A 271 -10.29 17.59 -1.62
N LYS A 272 -11.22 18.44 -2.08
CA LYS A 272 -11.13 19.14 -3.37
C LYS A 272 -9.92 20.08 -3.43
N GLN A 273 -9.69 20.87 -2.38
CA GLN A 273 -8.52 21.76 -2.32
C GLN A 273 -7.20 20.99 -2.42
N ILE A 274 -7.14 19.80 -1.83
CA ILE A 274 -5.97 18.93 -1.97
C ILE A 274 -5.87 18.41 -3.40
N ASP A 275 -6.94 17.83 -3.96
CA ASP A 275 -6.99 17.27 -5.32
C ASP A 275 -6.51 18.25 -6.40
N GLU A 276 -6.89 19.53 -6.30
CA GLU A 276 -6.47 20.60 -7.21
C GLU A 276 -4.95 20.74 -7.35
N THR A 277 -4.19 20.36 -6.31
CA THR A 277 -2.73 20.49 -6.27
C THR A 277 -1.99 19.16 -6.37
N MET A 278 -2.68 18.02 -6.34
CA MET A 278 -2.02 16.71 -6.27
C MET A 278 -1.18 16.41 -7.50
N GLU A 279 -1.62 16.80 -8.70
CA GLU A 279 -0.87 16.55 -9.94
C GLU A 279 0.50 17.24 -9.91
N GLU A 280 0.50 18.55 -9.66
CA GLU A 280 1.73 19.35 -9.59
C GLU A 280 2.67 18.86 -8.49
N ARG A 281 2.12 18.47 -7.34
CA ARG A 281 2.88 17.88 -6.22
C ARG A 281 3.50 16.53 -6.57
N ILE A 282 2.76 15.66 -7.26
CA ILE A 282 3.30 14.39 -7.77
C ILE A 282 4.44 14.63 -8.76
N GLU A 283 4.24 15.53 -9.73
CA GLU A 283 5.27 15.85 -10.72
C GLU A 283 6.52 16.44 -10.04
N ALA A 284 6.35 17.30 -9.05
CA ALA A 284 7.43 17.86 -8.26
C ALA A 284 8.19 16.79 -7.46
N ALA A 285 7.48 15.88 -6.77
CA ALA A 285 8.09 14.78 -6.02
C ALA A 285 8.87 13.83 -6.94
N GLN A 286 8.29 13.47 -8.09
CA GLN A 286 8.96 12.64 -9.09
C GLN A 286 10.19 13.33 -9.68
N LYS A 287 10.12 14.64 -9.94
CA LYS A 287 11.26 15.41 -10.44
C LYS A 287 12.38 15.47 -9.40
N ALA A 288 12.06 15.80 -8.15
CA ALA A 288 13.02 15.86 -7.06
C ALA A 288 13.73 14.52 -6.86
N TYR A 289 12.96 13.42 -6.86
CA TYR A 289 13.52 12.07 -6.78
C TYR A 289 14.45 11.77 -7.97
N ARG A 290 14.01 12.02 -9.21
CA ARG A 290 14.85 11.78 -10.41
C ARG A 290 16.16 12.55 -10.36
N GLU A 291 16.13 13.82 -9.96
CA GLU A 291 17.33 14.67 -9.86
C GLU A 291 18.27 14.19 -8.75
N ALA A 292 17.74 13.86 -7.57
CA ALA A 292 18.54 13.33 -6.46
C ALA A 292 19.15 11.95 -6.80
N PHE A 293 18.35 11.06 -7.40
CA PHE A 293 18.83 9.75 -7.83
C PHE A 293 19.88 9.84 -8.93
N ALA A 294 19.74 10.77 -9.88
CA ALA A 294 20.74 11.03 -10.89
C ALA A 294 22.08 11.50 -10.28
N ARG A 295 22.03 12.39 -9.28
CA ARG A 295 23.24 12.83 -8.54
C ARG A 295 23.89 11.69 -7.76
N LEU A 296 23.10 10.88 -7.07
CA LEU A 296 23.58 9.68 -6.38
C LEU A 296 24.29 8.76 -7.38
N ARG A 297 23.64 8.41 -8.49
CA ARG A 297 24.20 7.56 -9.53
C ARG A 297 25.50 8.13 -10.12
N SER A 298 25.53 9.43 -10.41
CA SER A 298 26.73 10.12 -10.91
C SER A 298 27.90 10.02 -9.92
N THR A 299 27.63 10.22 -8.62
CA THR A 299 28.62 10.06 -7.54
C THR A 299 29.14 8.63 -7.46
N LEU A 300 28.26 7.63 -7.48
CA LEU A 300 28.64 6.21 -7.44
C LEU A 300 29.47 5.81 -8.67
N ARG A 301 29.10 6.26 -9.86
CA ARG A 301 29.87 6.02 -11.10
C ARG A 301 31.25 6.63 -11.05
N LYS A 302 31.37 7.86 -10.54
CA LYS A 302 32.67 8.53 -10.32
C LYS A 302 33.54 7.72 -9.36
N ASN A 303 32.99 7.28 -8.23
CA ASN A 303 33.73 6.47 -7.26
C ASN A 303 34.14 5.11 -7.84
N ALA A 304 33.34 4.55 -8.75
CA ALA A 304 33.62 3.31 -9.47
C ALA A 304 34.61 3.45 -10.64
N GLY A 305 35.05 4.68 -10.97
CA GLY A 305 35.90 4.95 -12.15
C GLY A 305 35.20 4.67 -13.48
N LEU A 306 33.87 4.73 -13.52
CA LEU A 306 33.05 4.53 -14.71
C LEU A 306 32.83 5.86 -15.45
N PRO A 307 32.57 5.83 -16.78
CA PRO A 307 32.23 7.06 -17.52
C PRO A 307 30.93 7.68 -17.01
N ALA A 308 30.71 8.97 -17.27
CA ALA A 308 29.45 9.66 -16.97
C ALA A 308 28.25 8.93 -17.58
N ASP A 309 27.07 9.16 -17.01
CA ASP A 309 25.87 8.46 -17.44
C ASP A 309 25.46 8.86 -18.87
N PRO A 310 25.16 7.92 -19.77
CA PRO A 310 24.71 8.25 -21.13
C PRO A 310 23.38 9.02 -21.16
N SER A 311 22.60 9.06 -20.07
CA SER A 311 21.36 9.84 -19.99
C SER A 311 21.56 11.33 -19.64
N GLU A 312 22.81 11.80 -19.48
CA GLU A 312 23.14 13.22 -19.23
C GLU A 312 23.41 14.02 -20.53
N GLY A 313 23.10 13.45 -21.70
CA GLY A 313 23.27 14.06 -23.03
C GLY A 313 21.96 14.37 -23.76
#